data_AF-A0A6Y3Y2V3-F1
#
_entry.id   AF-A0A6Y3Y2V3-F1
#
_cell.length_a   1.000
_cell.length_b   1.000
_cell.length_c   1.000
_cell.angle_alpha   90.00
_cell.angle_beta   90.00
_cell.angle_gamma   90.00
#
_symmetry.space_group_name_H-M   'P 1'
#
loop_
_entity.id
_entity.type
_entity.pdbx_description
1 polymer ?
#
loop_
_entity_poly.entity_id
_entity_poly.type
_entity_poly.pdbx_seq_one_letter_code
_entity_poly.pdbx_strand_id
1 'polypeptide(L)'
;MRTFKTRWFNREAKPHTIKDDELSEAINAVLQGKADNLGGGVYKKRLNQNRDRAIVLAKGGEHWFYTFLYAKQDMANISYRELAGFRELAKH
;
A
#
# COMPACT_ATOMS: atom_id res chain seq x y z
N MET A 1 5.24 -4.14 -15.24
CA MET A 1 4.46 -4.14 -13.98
C MET A 1 3.51 -2.96 -14.00
N ARG A 2 2.23 -3.17 -13.68
CA ARG A 2 1.23 -2.09 -13.67
C ARG A 2 0.84 -1.76 -12.24
N THR A 3 0.94 -0.48 -11.91
CA THR A 3 0.62 0.05 -10.59
C THR A 3 -0.61 0.94 -10.71
N PHE A 4 -1.58 0.73 -9.83
CA PHE A 4 -2.83 1.47 -9.80
C PHE A 4 -3.03 2.10 -8.43
N LYS A 5 -3.74 3.23 -8.43
CA LYS A 5 -4.22 3.89 -7.24
C LYS A 5 -5.73 3.80 -7.21
N THR A 6 -6.29 3.38 -6.08
CA THR A 6 -7.74 3.53 -5.88
C THR A 6 -8.10 5.01 -5.77
N ARG A 7 -9.35 5.34 -6.09
CA ARG A 7 -9.85 6.72 -5.98
C ARG A 7 -9.70 7.26 -4.55
N TRP A 8 -9.95 6.42 -3.56
CA TRP A 8 -9.78 6.77 -2.15
C TRP A 8 -8.31 7.06 -1.84
N PHE A 9 -7.39 6.15 -2.21
CA PHE A 9 -5.96 6.34 -1.97
C PHE A 9 -5.44 7.63 -2.62
N ASN A 10 -5.84 7.91 -3.87
CA ASN A 10 -5.42 9.12 -4.56
C ASN A 10 -5.95 10.41 -3.90
N ARG A 11 -7.09 10.35 -3.22
CA ARG A 11 -7.62 11.47 -2.44
C ARG A 11 -6.80 11.69 -1.18
N GLU A 12 -6.53 10.63 -0.43
CA GLU A 12 -5.77 10.72 0.82
C GLU A 12 -4.28 11.00 0.59
N ALA A 13 -3.69 10.55 -0.51
CA ALA A 13 -2.28 10.80 -0.83
C ALA A 13 -1.97 12.29 -1.11
N LYS A 14 -2.96 13.06 -1.57
CA LYS A 14 -2.80 14.48 -1.93
C LYS A 14 -2.32 15.35 -0.76
N PRO A 15 -3.00 15.39 0.41
CA PRO A 15 -2.53 16.19 1.54
C PRO A 15 -1.15 15.74 2.08
N HIS A 16 -0.80 14.48 1.89
CA HIS A 16 0.51 13.95 2.30
C HIS A 16 1.64 14.29 1.30
N THR A 17 1.32 14.93 0.16
CA THR A 17 2.29 15.31 -0.88
C THR A 17 3.08 14.11 -1.43
N ILE A 18 2.44 12.93 -1.44
CA ILE A 18 3.07 11.70 -1.97
C ILE A 18 3.03 11.78 -3.50
N LYS A 19 4.21 11.79 -4.12
CA LYS A 19 4.37 11.92 -5.57
C LYS A 19 4.29 10.56 -6.26
N ASP A 20 3.95 10.58 -7.54
CA ASP A 20 3.84 9.36 -8.34
C ASP A 20 5.19 8.66 -8.53
N ASP A 21 6.28 9.41 -8.60
CA ASP A 21 7.65 8.87 -8.65
C ASP A 21 7.96 8.04 -7.39
N GLU A 22 7.60 8.56 -6.22
CA GLU A 22 7.78 7.86 -4.95
C GLU A 22 6.94 6.58 -4.89
N LEU A 23 5.71 6.61 -5.39
CA LEU A 23 4.85 5.43 -5.47
C LEU A 23 5.41 4.37 -6.43
N SER A 24 6.03 4.79 -7.53
CA SER A 24 6.70 3.89 -8.47
C SER A 24 7.91 3.21 -7.83
N GLU A 25 8.78 4.00 -7.19
CA GLU A 25 9.93 3.49 -6.44
C GLU A 25 9.51 2.58 -5.29
N ALA A 26 8.42 2.91 -4.61
CA ALA A 26 7.88 2.13 -3.53
C ALA A 26 7.46 0.72 -3.98
N ILE A 27 6.84 0.56 -5.15
CA ILE A 27 6.54 -0.78 -5.70
C ILE A 27 7.82 -1.52 -6.10
N ASN A 28 8.79 -0.85 -6.74
CA ASN A 28 10.07 -1.47 -7.06
C ASN A 28 10.76 -2.01 -5.79
N ALA A 29 10.69 -1.28 -4.68
CA ALA A 29 11.19 -1.75 -3.41
C ALA A 29 10.36 -2.92 -2.84
N VAL A 30 9.03 -2.95 -3.03
CA VAL A 30 8.20 -4.10 -2.65
C VAL A 30 8.61 -5.36 -3.42
N LEU A 31 8.87 -5.24 -4.74
CA LEU A 31 9.38 -6.35 -5.55
C LEU A 31 10.74 -6.87 -5.09
N GLN A 32 11.61 -5.99 -4.60
CA GLN A 32 12.91 -6.36 -4.02
C GLN A 32 12.81 -6.97 -2.61
N GLY A 33 11.59 -7.22 -2.10
CA GLY A 33 11.37 -7.72 -0.75
C GLY A 33 11.58 -6.67 0.35
N LYS A 34 11.72 -5.38 0.01
CA LYS A 34 11.91 -4.26 0.95
C LYS A 34 10.58 -3.67 1.40
N ALA A 35 9.63 -4.53 1.74
CA ALA A 35 8.31 -4.18 2.25
C ALA A 35 7.84 -5.22 3.26
N ASP A 36 6.97 -4.80 4.18
CA ASP A 36 6.42 -5.69 5.19
C ASP A 36 5.33 -6.55 4.51
N ASN A 37 5.59 -7.84 4.28
CA ASN A 37 4.60 -8.76 3.75
C ASN A 37 3.59 -9.15 4.84
N LEU A 38 2.35 -8.72 4.70
CA LEU A 38 1.26 -9.03 5.62
C LEU A 38 0.49 -10.30 5.23
N GLY A 39 0.94 -11.03 4.22
CA GLY A 39 0.37 -12.30 3.75
C GLY A 39 -0.87 -12.14 2.88
N GLY A 40 -1.16 -13.17 2.07
CA GLY A 40 -2.34 -13.20 1.19
C GLY A 40 -2.34 -12.12 0.10
N GLY A 41 -1.16 -11.75 -0.41
CA GLY A 41 -1.01 -10.70 -1.43
C GLY A 41 -1.09 -9.27 -0.87
N VAL A 42 -1.06 -9.09 0.45
CA VAL A 42 -1.11 -7.76 1.08
C VAL A 42 0.27 -7.35 1.57
N TYR A 43 0.69 -6.14 1.21
CA TYR A 43 1.98 -5.56 1.56
C TYR A 43 1.78 -4.22 2.26
N LYS A 44 2.59 -3.95 3.28
CA LYS A 44 2.66 -2.65 3.94
C LYS A 44 3.98 -1.98 3.57
N LYS A 45 3.88 -0.76 3.04
CA LYS A 45 5.01 0.04 2.59
C LYS A 45 5.05 1.38 3.32
N ARG A 46 6.26 1.76 3.76
CA ARG A 46 6.53 3.06 4.38
C ARG A 46 6.80 4.07 3.28
N LEU A 47 6.11 5.20 3.35
CA LEU A 47 6.19 6.32 2.41
C LEU A 47 6.49 7.62 3.17
N ASN A 48 6.74 8.68 2.41
CA ASN A 48 6.89 10.06 2.82
C ASN A 48 7.90 10.24 3.96
N GLN A 49 9.11 9.71 3.77
CA GLN A 49 10.16 9.70 4.80
C GLN A 49 9.71 8.99 6.09
N ASN A 50 9.02 7.85 5.96
CA ASN A 50 8.51 7.05 7.08
C ASN A 50 7.45 7.77 7.95
N ARG A 51 6.79 8.79 7.38
CA ARG A 51 5.62 9.44 7.99
C ARG A 51 4.33 8.70 7.70
N ASP A 52 4.25 8.02 6.55
CA ASP A 52 3.02 7.41 6.06
C ASP A 52 3.17 5.93 5.78
N ARG A 53 2.06 5.19 5.87
CA ARG A 53 1.98 3.76 5.61
C ARG A 53 0.91 3.48 4.57
N ALA A 54 1.34 2.91 3.45
CA ALA A 54 0.45 2.46 2.39
C ALA A 54 0.22 0.95 2.47
N ILE A 55 -1.02 0.53 2.22
CA ILE A 55 -1.39 -0.86 1.97
C ILE A 55 -1.48 -1.07 0.47
N VAL A 56 -0.71 -2.05 -0.01
CA VAL A 56 -0.61 -2.42 -1.41
C VAL A 56 -1.08 -3.86 -1.58
N LEU A 57 -1.98 -4.08 -2.53
CA LEU A 57 -2.44 -5.42 -2.90
C LEU A 57 -1.73 -5.88 -4.17
N ALA A 58 -1.17 -7.09 -4.15
CA ALA A 58 -0.63 -7.78 -5.31
C ALA A 58 -1.67 -8.76 -5.85
N LYS A 59 -2.37 -8.35 -6.90
CA LYS A 59 -3.40 -9.16 -7.55
C LYS A 59 -2.78 -9.95 -8.70
N GLY A 60 -2.82 -11.27 -8.58
CA GLY A 60 -2.28 -12.19 -9.60
C GLY A 60 -0.78 -12.03 -9.87
N GLY A 61 -0.01 -11.42 -8.96
CA GLY A 61 1.44 -11.21 -9.09
C GLY A 61 1.87 -10.12 -10.09
N GLU A 62 0.97 -9.65 -10.96
CA GLU A 62 1.31 -8.70 -12.05
C GLU A 62 0.80 -7.28 -11.81
N HIS A 63 -0.30 -7.16 -11.06
CA HIS A 63 -1.00 -5.89 -10.83
C HIS A 63 -0.91 -5.47 -9.36
N TRP A 64 -0.51 -4.22 -9.13
CA TRP A 64 -0.30 -3.67 -7.80
C TRP A 64 -1.29 -2.53 -7.55
N PHE A 65 -2.00 -2.59 -6.43
CA PHE A 65 -3.05 -1.63 -6.11
C PHE A 65 -2.77 -0.95 -4.78
N TYR A 66 -2.58 0.36 -4.81
CA TYR A 66 -2.59 1.21 -3.63
C TYR A 66 -4.03 1.41 -3.16
N THR A 67 -4.37 0.82 -2.01
CA THR A 67 -5.75 0.76 -1.51
C THR A 67 -5.99 1.62 -0.29
N PHE A 68 -5.02 1.68 0.62
CA PHE A 68 -5.17 2.39 1.89
C PHE A 68 -3.90 3.14 2.27
N LEU A 69 -4.04 4.23 3.01
CA LEU A 69 -2.99 5.14 3.42
C LEU A 69 -3.34 5.66 4.82
N TYR A 70 -2.39 5.64 5.74
CA TYR A 70 -2.56 6.22 7.07
C TYR A 70 -1.24 6.80 7.57
N ALA A 71 -1.33 7.88 8.34
CA ALA A 71 -0.17 8.49 8.95
C ALA A 71 0.35 7.63 10.11
N LYS A 72 1.65 7.72 10.37
CA LYS A 72 2.29 6.99 11.46
C LYS A 72 1.70 7.34 12.83
N GLN A 73 1.32 8.60 13.00
CA GLN A 73 0.76 9.17 14.22
C GLN A 73 -0.71 8.78 14.45
N ASP A 74 -1.46 8.53 13.38
CA ASP A 74 -2.90 8.25 13.48
C ASP A 74 -3.17 6.79 13.83
N MET A 75 -2.33 5.87 13.35
CA MET A 75 -2.54 4.44 13.56
C MET A 75 -1.22 3.67 13.58
N ALA A 76 -1.00 2.87 14.63
CA ALA A 76 0.22 2.07 14.78
C ALA A 76 0.27 0.88 13.83
N ASN A 77 -0.86 0.17 13.67
CA ASN A 77 -1.04 -1.00 12.80
C ASN A 77 -2.50 -1.12 12.35
N ILE A 78 -2.72 -1.75 11.20
CA ILE A 78 -4.07 -2.15 10.75
C ILE A 78 -4.60 -3.29 11.63
N SER A 79 -5.91 -3.29 11.89
CA SER A 79 -6.56 -4.34 12.65
C SER A 79 -6.61 -5.66 11.88
N TYR A 80 -6.81 -6.77 12.59
CA TYR A 80 -6.97 -8.09 11.97
C TYR A 80 -8.17 -8.14 11.01
N ARG A 81 -9.27 -7.43 11.33
CA ARG A 81 -10.47 -7.38 10.50
C ARG A 81 -10.20 -6.64 9.18
N GLU A 82 -9.52 -5.51 9.23
CA GLU A 82 -9.12 -4.77 8.02
C GLU A 82 -8.16 -5.60 7.17
N LEU A 83 -7.17 -6.24 7.79
CA LEU A 83 -6.24 -7.12 7.09
C LEU A 83 -6.95 -8.29 6.40
N ALA A 84 -7.95 -8.91 7.04
CA ALA A 84 -8.76 -9.96 6.43
C ALA A 84 -9.50 -9.44 5.18
N GLY A 85 -10.10 -8.25 5.26
CA GLY A 85 -10.75 -7.60 4.12
C GLY A 85 -9.78 -7.32 2.97
N PHE A 86 -8.58 -6.81 3.26
CA PHE A 86 -7.55 -6.57 2.24
C PHE A 86 -7.07 -7.86 1.56
N ARG A 87 -6.91 -8.94 2.33
CA ARG A 87 -6.54 -10.25 1.77
C ARG A 87 -7.62 -10.80 0.85
N GLU A 88 -8.89 -10.63 1.21
CA GLU A 88 -10.00 -11.04 0.36
C GLU A 88 -10.02 -10.26 -0.95
N LEU A 89 -9.80 -8.94 -0.88
CA LEU A 89 -9.68 -8.08 -2.06
C LEU A 89 -8.48 -8.44 -2.95
N ALA A 90 -7.40 -8.99 -2.39
CA ALA A 90 -6.22 -9.39 -3.14
C ALA A 90 -6.38 -10.75 -3.88
N LYS A 91 -7.32 -11.60 -3.43
CA LYS A 91 -7.61 -12.89 -4.09
C LYS A 91 -8.36 -12.73 -5.41
N HIS A 92 -9.20 -11.70 -5.51
CA HIS A 92 -10.11 -11.48 -6.64
C HIS A 92 -9.61 -10.43 -7.59
#